data_AF-A0A9E5NUV5-F1
#
_entry.id   AF-A0A9E5NUV5-F1
#
_cell.length_a   1.000
_cell.length_b   1.000
_cell.length_c   1.000
_cell.angle_alpha   90.00
_cell.angle_beta   90.00
_cell.angle_gamma   90.00
#
_symmetry.space_group_name_H-M   'P 1'
#
loop_
_entity.id
_entity.type
_entity.pdbx_description
1 polymer ?
#
loop_
_entity_poly.entity_id
_entity_poly.type
_entity_poly.pdbx_seq_one_letter_code
_entity_poly.pdbx_strand_id
1 'polypeptide(L)'
;MKPDNILLESGSGRALVVDFGIASVAESAGATEPGQISGTAEFMSPEQAKGEAVGPASDTYSLGVVGYYALSGRFPFEGSTPQVILAKHISETPMPVAKVAQDVPGRLARAIDRCLAKAPIQRFASDDELAESLGQALPERRELPVPLRVFVKREGRMGSGGVILYLWLLAAVSGMVGATAGQLIAPVLGAVGGFGTFIAGVTLVPAGVVISRARRLLKAGYGHEELPITFKAEIDRAREEGAFEFGHGPSLYEKAVRVISGVSLAVAAGLPIAMAIIPGPGPFGLGVAMAYAMTVGIGAGVLAIVRLQRRRPIEQQLRGWFWKSRLGRWVFKIAGIGLKRVPAAGSATYRPTELAIGLAADRLFDELPREIRRSLKDLPDVVRKLQFDAQKMRTRVEDLNGLLAEVGSERPGSRALAASPTPDESSKVAERRQKLSDDLFAARDATQQRLADAVAALETIRLSLLRMQAGSGSVESLTGDLAAAREVADDIDQLLEAQLEVDKLLKPE
;
A
#
# COMPACT_ATOMS: atom_id res chain seq x y z
N MET A 1 -23.04 -11.70 -6.33
CA MET A 1 -21.71 -11.17 -6.78
C MET A 1 -20.86 -12.22 -7.53
N LYS A 2 -20.12 -11.87 -8.61
CA LYS A 2 -19.21 -12.79 -9.33
C LYS A 2 -17.92 -12.09 -9.86
N PRO A 3 -16.83 -12.82 -10.17
CA PRO A 3 -15.56 -12.23 -10.59
C PRO A 3 -15.66 -11.41 -11.89
N ASP A 4 -16.48 -11.84 -12.85
CA ASP A 4 -16.68 -11.10 -14.12
C ASP A 4 -17.21 -9.67 -13.91
N ASN A 5 -17.86 -9.45 -12.76
CA ASN A 5 -18.43 -8.16 -12.37
C ASN A 5 -17.44 -7.32 -11.55
N ILE A 6 -16.16 -7.71 -11.48
CA ILE A 6 -15.10 -6.99 -10.77
C ILE A 6 -13.98 -6.65 -11.75
N LEU A 7 -13.87 -5.37 -12.11
CA LEU A 7 -12.79 -4.86 -12.94
C LEU A 7 -11.61 -4.44 -12.08
N LEU A 8 -10.39 -4.65 -12.61
CA LEU A 8 -9.16 -4.21 -11.97
C LEU A 8 -8.55 -3.06 -12.79
N GLU A 9 -8.37 -1.90 -12.16
CA GLU A 9 -7.76 -0.74 -12.79
C GLU A 9 -6.24 -0.96 -12.97
N SER A 10 -5.79 -0.87 -14.23
CA SER A 10 -4.38 -1.03 -14.58
C SER A 10 -3.52 0.08 -13.96
N GLY A 11 -2.50 -0.30 -13.20
CA GLY A 11 -1.53 0.61 -12.59
C GLY A 11 -1.75 0.88 -11.10
N SER A 12 -2.99 1.15 -10.68
CA SER A 12 -3.37 1.33 -9.26
C SER A 12 -3.65 -0.01 -8.57
N GLY A 13 -4.23 -0.98 -9.30
CA GLY A 13 -4.73 -2.23 -8.72
C GLY A 13 -6.06 -2.07 -7.99
N ARG A 14 -6.76 -0.94 -8.17
CA ARG A 14 -8.09 -0.71 -7.57
C ARG A 14 -9.12 -1.64 -8.19
N ALA A 15 -9.91 -2.31 -7.36
CA ALA A 15 -11.07 -3.09 -7.78
C ALA A 15 -12.29 -2.18 -7.94
N LEU A 16 -13.02 -2.36 -9.04
CA LEU A 16 -14.24 -1.64 -9.40
C LEU A 16 -15.33 -2.67 -9.65
N VAL A 17 -16.41 -2.60 -8.89
CA VAL A 17 -17.59 -3.42 -9.16
C VAL A 17 -18.35 -2.82 -10.35
N VAL A 18 -18.66 -3.66 -11.32
CA VAL A 18 -19.47 -3.30 -12.49
C VAL A 18 -20.73 -4.15 -12.52
N ASP A 19 -21.79 -3.61 -13.12
CA ASP A 19 -23.09 -4.25 -13.29
C ASP A 19 -23.91 -4.36 -11.98
N PHE A 20 -24.66 -3.30 -11.67
CA PHE A 20 -25.52 -3.17 -10.48
C PHE A 20 -26.84 -3.97 -10.55
N GLY A 21 -26.86 -5.07 -11.31
CA GLY A 21 -27.95 -6.04 -11.28
C GLY A 21 -29.32 -5.52 -11.74
N ILE A 22 -29.44 -5.03 -12.98
CA ILE A 22 -30.76 -4.72 -13.58
C ILE A 22 -31.49 -5.99 -14.09
N ALA A 23 -30.88 -7.18 -14.00
CA ALA A 23 -31.41 -8.40 -14.62
C ALA A 23 -31.73 -9.54 -13.63
N SER A 24 -32.50 -9.29 -12.57
CA SER A 24 -33.02 -10.38 -11.72
C SER A 24 -34.47 -10.20 -11.28
N VAL A 25 -35.35 -9.78 -12.20
CA VAL A 25 -36.81 -9.86 -12.00
C VAL A 25 -37.47 -10.87 -12.97
N ALA A 26 -36.73 -11.48 -13.90
CA ALA A 26 -37.34 -12.24 -15.00
C ALA A 26 -37.05 -13.76 -15.05
N GLU A 27 -36.30 -14.37 -14.12
CA GLU A 27 -36.04 -15.83 -14.15
C GLU A 27 -36.66 -16.60 -12.98
N SER A 28 -37.63 -16.01 -12.28
CA SER A 28 -38.48 -16.72 -11.32
C SER A 28 -39.77 -17.24 -11.98
N ALA A 29 -39.66 -18.17 -12.94
CA ALA A 29 -40.68 -19.16 -13.27
C ALA A 29 -40.21 -20.02 -14.44
N GLY A 30 -40.26 -21.35 -14.26
CA GLY A 30 -39.66 -22.34 -15.14
C GLY A 30 -39.91 -22.17 -16.64
N ALA A 31 -38.82 -22.23 -17.41
CA ALA A 31 -38.72 -22.92 -18.68
C ALA A 31 -37.26 -22.90 -19.14
N THR A 32 -36.58 -24.04 -19.12
CA THR A 32 -35.42 -24.25 -20.02
C THR A 32 -35.15 -25.74 -20.17
N GLU A 33 -34.89 -26.13 -21.42
CA GLU A 33 -34.68 -27.49 -21.90
C GLU A 33 -33.59 -28.24 -21.10
N PRO A 34 -33.65 -29.59 -21.05
CA PRO A 34 -32.63 -30.40 -20.37
C PRO A 34 -31.28 -30.27 -21.09
N GLY A 35 -30.43 -29.35 -20.64
CA GLY A 35 -29.06 -29.24 -21.15
C GLY A 35 -28.30 -27.93 -20.93
N GLN A 36 -28.95 -26.82 -20.57
CA GLN A 36 -28.25 -25.54 -20.38
C GLN A 36 -28.68 -24.82 -19.11
N ILE A 37 -27.96 -25.08 -18.01
CA ILE A 37 -27.84 -24.12 -16.91
C ILE A 37 -26.68 -23.21 -17.32
N SER A 38 -27.02 -22.06 -17.89
CA SER A 38 -26.04 -21.10 -18.40
C SER A 38 -25.49 -20.25 -17.26
N GLY A 39 -24.46 -20.76 -16.58
CA GLY A 39 -23.50 -19.99 -15.78
C GLY A 39 -23.97 -19.48 -14.40
N THR A 40 -23.05 -19.55 -13.43
CA THR A 40 -23.08 -18.94 -12.08
C THR A 40 -23.60 -19.81 -10.93
N ALA A 41 -23.78 -21.13 -11.12
CA ALA A 41 -24.11 -22.05 -10.01
C ALA A 41 -23.02 -22.09 -8.93
N GLU A 42 -21.78 -21.79 -9.31
CA GLU A 42 -20.58 -21.77 -8.46
C GLU A 42 -20.58 -20.65 -7.43
N PHE A 43 -21.36 -19.58 -7.65
CA PHE A 43 -21.38 -18.39 -6.78
C PHE A 43 -22.72 -18.18 -6.07
N MET A 44 -23.72 -19.03 -6.31
CA MET A 44 -25.03 -18.90 -5.67
C MET A 44 -24.96 -19.18 -4.17
N SER A 45 -25.72 -18.41 -3.39
CA SER A 45 -25.90 -18.67 -1.97
C SER A 45 -26.79 -19.90 -1.71
N PRO A 46 -26.69 -20.52 -0.52
CA PRO A 46 -27.56 -21.65 -0.14
C PRO A 46 -29.05 -21.32 -0.23
N GLU A 47 -29.44 -20.10 0.17
CA GLU A 47 -30.81 -19.62 0.11
C GLU A 47 -31.28 -19.38 -1.35
N GLN A 48 -30.40 -18.86 -2.22
CA GLN A 48 -30.69 -18.77 -3.67
C GLN A 48 -30.87 -20.16 -4.30
N ALA A 49 -30.00 -21.11 -3.95
CA ALA A 49 -30.07 -22.48 -4.45
C ALA A 49 -31.34 -23.24 -4.00
N LYS A 50 -31.93 -22.84 -2.87
CA LYS A 50 -33.20 -23.39 -2.36
C LYS A 50 -34.44 -22.62 -2.82
N GLY A 51 -34.28 -21.44 -3.43
CA GLY A 51 -35.40 -20.53 -3.71
C GLY A 51 -36.01 -19.87 -2.47
N GLU A 52 -35.23 -19.72 -1.40
CA GLU A 52 -35.60 -18.99 -0.19
C GLU A 52 -35.44 -17.46 -0.40
N ALA A 53 -35.88 -16.65 0.58
CA ALA A 53 -35.77 -15.19 0.49
C ALA A 53 -34.30 -14.75 0.39
N VAL A 54 -33.98 -14.02 -0.69
CA VAL A 54 -32.64 -13.50 -1.00
C VAL A 54 -32.50 -12.11 -0.38
N GLY A 55 -31.37 -11.85 0.28
CA GLY A 55 -31.07 -10.57 0.92
C GLY A 55 -29.58 -10.25 0.91
N PRO A 56 -29.12 -9.20 1.61
CA PRO A 56 -27.71 -8.77 1.61
C PRO A 56 -26.72 -9.88 1.97
N ALA A 57 -27.12 -10.77 2.89
CA ALA A 57 -26.31 -11.92 3.28
C ALA A 57 -25.99 -12.89 2.12
N SER A 58 -26.80 -12.92 1.05
CA SER A 58 -26.54 -13.71 -0.16
C SER A 58 -25.38 -13.14 -0.96
N ASP A 59 -25.22 -11.82 -1.02
CA ASP A 59 -24.07 -11.17 -1.63
C ASP A 59 -22.81 -11.34 -0.78
N THR A 60 -22.92 -11.29 0.55
CA THR A 60 -21.81 -11.65 1.45
C THR A 60 -21.31 -13.07 1.18
N TYR A 61 -22.22 -14.03 0.96
CA TYR A 61 -21.85 -15.41 0.63
C TYR A 61 -21.15 -15.49 -0.72
N SER A 62 -21.73 -14.89 -1.75
CA SER A 62 -21.17 -14.83 -3.10
C SER A 62 -19.77 -14.21 -3.10
N LEU A 63 -19.58 -13.12 -2.34
CA LEU A 63 -18.28 -12.47 -2.15
C LEU A 63 -17.30 -13.38 -1.39
N GLY A 64 -17.77 -14.18 -0.44
CA GLY A 64 -17.00 -15.23 0.20
C GLY A 64 -16.49 -16.27 -0.80
N VAL A 65 -17.31 -16.71 -1.75
CA VAL A 65 -16.89 -17.63 -2.82
C VAL A 65 -15.83 -16.98 -3.71
N VAL A 66 -16.02 -15.72 -4.11
CA VAL A 66 -15.02 -14.96 -4.87
C VAL A 66 -13.71 -14.85 -4.12
N GLY A 67 -13.75 -14.52 -2.82
CA GLY A 67 -12.56 -14.44 -1.96
C GLY A 67 -11.85 -15.78 -1.82
N TYR A 68 -12.61 -16.86 -1.65
CA TYR A 68 -12.08 -18.23 -1.61
C TYR A 68 -11.33 -18.56 -2.90
N TYR A 69 -11.94 -18.29 -4.05
CA TYR A 69 -11.35 -18.50 -5.36
C TYR A 69 -10.10 -17.63 -5.58
N ALA A 70 -10.15 -16.35 -5.22
CA ALA A 70 -9.02 -15.43 -5.35
C ALA A 70 -7.81 -15.85 -4.52
N LEU A 71 -8.03 -16.42 -3.33
CA LEU A 71 -6.95 -16.82 -2.41
C LEU A 71 -6.40 -18.21 -2.72
N SER A 72 -7.24 -19.14 -3.18
CA SER A 72 -6.85 -20.54 -3.37
C SER A 72 -6.66 -20.95 -4.83
N GLY A 73 -7.17 -20.16 -5.78
CA GLY A 73 -7.28 -20.52 -7.19
C GLY A 73 -8.27 -21.65 -7.47
N ARG A 74 -9.12 -22.03 -6.49
CA ARG A 74 -10.08 -23.14 -6.58
C ARG A 74 -11.44 -22.72 -6.05
N PHE A 75 -12.50 -23.37 -6.51
CA PHE A 75 -13.83 -23.14 -5.96
C PHE A 75 -14.00 -23.86 -4.62
N PRO A 76 -14.85 -23.36 -3.71
CA PRO A 76 -15.15 -24.05 -2.46
C PRO A 76 -15.83 -25.40 -2.70
N PHE A 77 -16.59 -25.54 -3.79
CA PHE A 77 -17.22 -26.78 -4.21
C PHE A 77 -17.01 -27.01 -5.71
N GLU A 78 -16.68 -28.25 -6.06
CA GLU A 78 -16.58 -28.71 -7.45
C GLU A 78 -17.57 -29.86 -7.68
N GLY A 79 -18.15 -29.94 -8.87
CA GLY A 79 -19.12 -30.97 -9.23
C GLY A 79 -19.18 -31.18 -10.74
N SER A 80 -19.56 -32.39 -11.16
CA SER A 80 -19.69 -32.75 -12.58
C SER A 80 -20.91 -32.11 -13.25
N THR A 81 -21.90 -31.66 -12.47
CA THR A 81 -23.08 -30.96 -12.96
C THR A 81 -23.43 -29.77 -12.06
N PRO A 82 -24.10 -28.73 -12.58
CA PRO A 82 -24.51 -27.57 -11.78
C PRO A 82 -25.43 -27.94 -10.62
N GLN A 83 -26.30 -28.94 -10.78
CA GLN A 83 -27.18 -29.41 -9.70
C GLN A 83 -26.38 -30.01 -8.53
N VAL A 84 -25.27 -30.70 -8.83
CA VAL A 84 -24.36 -31.21 -7.80
C VAL A 84 -23.69 -30.05 -7.08
N ILE A 85 -23.25 -29.02 -7.79
CA ILE A 85 -22.64 -27.82 -7.20
C ILE A 85 -23.63 -27.11 -6.27
N LEU A 86 -24.88 -26.88 -6.72
CA LEU A 86 -25.94 -26.30 -5.90
C LEU A 86 -26.23 -27.11 -4.63
N ALA A 87 -26.32 -28.44 -4.75
CA ALA A 87 -26.52 -29.32 -3.60
C ALA A 87 -25.39 -29.21 -2.57
N LYS A 88 -24.14 -29.04 -3.03
CA LYS A 88 -22.98 -28.81 -2.17
C LYS A 88 -23.01 -27.43 -1.50
N HIS A 89 -23.42 -26.38 -2.22
CA HIS A 89 -23.67 -25.08 -1.62
C HIS A 89 -24.72 -25.15 -0.52
N ILE A 90 -25.73 -26.01 -0.63
CA ILE A 90 -26.76 -26.20 0.40
C ILE A 90 -26.24 -26.94 1.63
N SER A 91 -25.49 -28.03 1.43
CA SER A 91 -25.28 -29.04 2.48
C SER A 91 -23.82 -29.28 2.90
N GLU A 92 -22.85 -29.03 2.03
CA GLU A 92 -21.45 -29.40 2.29
C GLU A 92 -20.66 -28.24 2.90
N THR A 93 -19.90 -28.47 3.96
CA THR A 93 -19.01 -27.45 4.53
C THR A 93 -17.74 -27.33 3.68
N PRO A 94 -17.35 -26.12 3.23
CA PRO A 94 -16.17 -25.97 2.37
C PRO A 94 -14.89 -26.29 3.15
N MET A 95 -13.85 -26.71 2.43
CA MET A 95 -12.54 -26.90 3.04
C MET A 95 -12.01 -25.54 3.52
N PRO A 96 -11.54 -25.39 4.78
CA PRO A 96 -11.10 -24.09 5.29
C PRO A 96 -9.99 -23.46 4.45
N VAL A 97 -10.07 -22.15 4.21
CA VAL A 97 -9.10 -21.42 3.37
C VAL A 97 -7.66 -21.64 3.83
N ALA A 98 -7.42 -21.68 5.14
CA ALA A 98 -6.09 -21.89 5.72
C ALA A 98 -5.44 -23.24 5.35
N LYS A 99 -6.24 -24.24 4.95
CA LYS A 99 -5.74 -25.54 4.47
C LYS A 99 -5.37 -25.53 2.99
N VAL A 100 -6.09 -24.75 2.19
CA VAL A 100 -5.89 -24.72 0.72
C VAL A 100 -4.88 -23.64 0.32
N ALA A 101 -4.76 -22.56 1.10
CA ALA A 101 -3.84 -21.46 0.87
C ALA A 101 -3.02 -21.16 2.15
N GLN A 102 -1.88 -21.85 2.29
CA GLN A 102 -1.05 -21.81 3.52
C GLN A 102 -0.36 -20.45 3.76
N ASP A 103 -0.15 -19.65 2.71
CA ASP A 103 0.50 -18.34 2.80
C ASP A 103 -0.47 -17.21 3.21
N VAL A 104 -1.77 -17.50 3.34
CA VAL A 104 -2.80 -16.51 3.67
C VAL A 104 -2.81 -16.22 5.18
N PRO A 105 -2.83 -14.94 5.60
CA PRO A 105 -2.98 -14.59 7.00
C PRO A 105 -4.21 -15.25 7.62
N GLY A 106 -4.04 -15.92 8.78
CA GLY A 106 -5.11 -16.69 9.38
C GLY A 106 -6.38 -15.88 9.74
N ARG A 107 -6.25 -14.57 9.98
CA ARG A 107 -7.41 -13.67 10.15
C ARG A 107 -8.22 -13.53 8.87
N LEU A 108 -7.54 -13.41 7.72
CA LEU A 108 -8.17 -13.28 6.41
C LEU A 108 -8.88 -14.59 6.04
N ALA A 109 -8.21 -15.73 6.24
CA ALA A 109 -8.80 -17.04 6.03
C ALA A 109 -10.11 -17.22 6.81
N ARG A 110 -10.11 -16.87 8.11
CA ARG A 110 -11.32 -16.96 8.96
C ARG A 110 -12.44 -16.02 8.53
N ALA A 111 -12.13 -14.81 8.07
CA ALA A 111 -13.15 -13.89 7.58
C ALA A 111 -13.85 -14.47 6.35
N ILE A 112 -13.08 -15.01 5.39
CA ILE A 112 -13.63 -15.66 4.20
C ILE A 112 -14.42 -16.93 4.57
N ASP A 113 -13.91 -17.76 5.48
CA ASP A 113 -14.62 -18.95 5.96
C ASP A 113 -15.97 -18.57 6.62
N ARG A 114 -16.05 -17.44 7.35
CA ARG A 114 -17.29 -16.94 7.95
C ARG A 114 -18.31 -16.49 6.89
N CYS A 115 -17.88 -15.87 5.80
CA CYS A 115 -18.78 -15.52 4.68
C CYS A 115 -19.46 -16.76 4.09
N LEU A 116 -18.79 -17.91 4.10
CA LEU A 116 -19.27 -19.17 3.54
C LEU A 116 -20.16 -19.98 4.50
N ALA A 117 -20.53 -19.41 5.66
CA ALA A 117 -21.46 -20.05 6.58
C ALA A 117 -22.83 -20.30 5.91
N LYS A 118 -23.44 -21.46 6.17
CA LYS A 118 -24.67 -21.86 5.48
C LYS A 118 -25.87 -21.05 5.92
N ALA A 119 -26.03 -20.84 7.22
CA ALA A 119 -27.08 -20.00 7.76
C ALA A 119 -26.73 -18.51 7.56
N PRO A 120 -27.60 -17.69 6.95
CA PRO A 120 -27.34 -16.25 6.74
C PRO A 120 -26.96 -15.51 8.03
N ILE A 121 -27.59 -15.85 9.17
CA ILE A 121 -27.33 -15.23 10.48
C ILE A 121 -25.94 -15.52 11.06
N GLN A 122 -25.24 -16.53 10.55
CA GLN A 122 -23.87 -16.86 10.98
C GLN A 122 -22.80 -16.09 10.19
N ARG A 123 -23.21 -15.36 9.14
CA ARG A 123 -22.33 -14.53 8.32
C ARG A 123 -22.11 -13.18 9.02
N PHE A 124 -21.55 -12.21 8.30
CA PHE A 124 -21.46 -10.83 8.77
C PHE A 124 -22.84 -10.18 8.69
N ALA A 125 -23.18 -9.37 9.70
CA ALA A 125 -24.48 -8.71 9.78
C ALA A 125 -24.61 -7.56 8.76
N SER A 126 -23.48 -6.95 8.39
CA SER A 126 -23.40 -5.92 7.37
C SER A 126 -22.12 -6.02 6.54
N ASP A 127 -22.14 -5.41 5.36
CA ASP A 127 -20.95 -5.30 4.51
C ASP A 127 -19.85 -4.46 5.18
N ASP A 128 -20.21 -3.51 6.04
CA ASP A 128 -19.26 -2.73 6.84
C ASP A 128 -18.52 -3.60 7.87
N GLU A 129 -19.21 -4.53 8.55
CA GLU A 129 -18.59 -5.48 9.49
C GLU A 129 -17.59 -6.39 8.74
N LEU A 130 -17.96 -6.82 7.53
CA LEU A 130 -17.06 -7.57 6.66
C LEU A 130 -15.85 -6.73 6.24
N ALA A 131 -16.07 -5.50 5.78
CA ALA A 131 -15.01 -4.60 5.32
C ALA A 131 -14.02 -4.29 6.45
N GLU A 132 -14.51 -4.04 7.66
CA GLU A 132 -13.67 -3.83 8.84
C GLU A 132 -12.85 -5.09 9.16
N SER A 133 -13.49 -6.27 9.18
CA SER A 133 -12.81 -7.54 9.44
C SER A 133 -11.69 -7.83 8.43
N LEU A 134 -11.95 -7.57 7.14
CA LEU A 134 -10.97 -7.71 6.06
C LEU A 134 -9.85 -6.67 6.18
N GLY A 135 -10.18 -5.43 6.54
CA GLY A 135 -9.21 -4.35 6.77
C GLY A 135 -8.23 -4.66 7.90
N GLN A 136 -8.71 -5.25 8.99
CA GLN A 136 -7.86 -5.71 10.11
C GLN A 136 -7.07 -7.00 9.79
N ALA A 137 -7.50 -7.77 8.80
CA ALA A 137 -6.91 -9.04 8.42
C ALA A 137 -5.79 -8.92 7.38
N LEU A 138 -5.86 -7.91 6.51
CA LEU A 138 -4.83 -7.61 5.54
C LEU A 138 -3.72 -6.76 6.19
N PRO A 139 -2.44 -7.14 6.07
CA PRO A 139 -1.38 -6.20 6.39
C PRO A 139 -1.51 -5.01 5.44
N GLU A 140 -1.68 -3.80 5.98
CA GLU A 140 -1.85 -2.55 5.22
C GLU A 140 -0.93 -2.55 3.99
N ARG A 141 -1.48 -2.70 2.77
CA ARG A 141 -0.72 -2.42 1.55
C ARG A 141 -0.58 -0.91 1.47
N ARG A 142 0.48 -0.41 2.12
CA ARG A 142 0.83 1.00 2.17
C ARG A 142 1.14 1.50 0.77
N GLU A 143 0.22 2.27 0.19
CA GLU A 143 0.53 3.00 -1.03
C GLU A 143 1.64 4.02 -0.75
N LEU A 144 2.80 3.82 -1.39
CA LEU A 144 3.95 4.68 -1.17
C LEU A 144 3.65 6.10 -1.65
N PRO A 145 3.85 7.14 -0.80
CA PRO A 145 3.76 8.54 -1.21
C PRO A 145 4.60 8.84 -2.44
N VAL A 146 4.14 9.78 -3.28
CA VAL A 146 4.83 10.16 -4.52
C VAL A 146 6.32 10.50 -4.29
N PRO A 147 6.73 11.23 -3.25
CA PRO A 147 8.15 11.54 -3.02
C PRO A 147 9.00 10.29 -2.76
N LEU A 148 8.49 9.33 -1.98
CA LEU A 148 9.17 8.06 -1.70
C LEU A 148 9.19 7.15 -2.93
N ARG A 149 8.08 7.07 -3.67
CA ARG A 149 7.98 6.30 -4.91
C ARG A 149 8.93 6.83 -5.98
N VAL A 150 9.00 8.15 -6.15
CA VAL A 150 9.93 8.80 -7.09
C VAL A 150 11.37 8.59 -6.65
N PHE A 151 11.66 8.66 -5.34
CA PHE A 151 13.00 8.39 -4.84
C PHE A 151 13.45 6.96 -5.16
N VAL A 152 12.61 5.95 -4.89
CA VAL A 152 12.94 4.54 -5.14
C VAL A 152 12.99 4.23 -6.65
N LYS A 153 12.02 4.73 -7.44
CA LYS A 153 11.88 4.42 -8.88
C LYS A 153 12.85 5.20 -9.78
N ARG A 154 13.16 6.46 -9.45
CA ARG A 154 13.94 7.38 -10.32
C ARG A 154 15.44 7.35 -10.04
N GLU A 155 15.87 6.75 -8.93
CA GLU A 155 17.30 6.62 -8.57
C GLU A 155 18.08 5.71 -9.53
N GLY A 156 17.41 4.88 -10.35
CA GLY A 156 18.01 3.96 -11.34
C GLY A 156 18.10 4.44 -12.78
N ARG A 157 17.61 5.64 -13.12
CA ARG A 157 17.71 6.20 -14.49
C ARG A 157 18.66 7.38 -14.53
N MET A 158 19.94 7.19 -14.16
CA MET A 158 20.93 7.81 -15.03
C MET A 158 20.92 6.95 -16.27
N GLY A 159 20.45 7.49 -17.40
CA GLY A 159 20.48 6.77 -18.66
C GLY A 159 21.87 6.17 -18.83
N SER A 160 21.95 4.89 -19.18
CA SER A 160 23.21 4.14 -19.27
C SER A 160 24.28 4.92 -20.05
N GLY A 161 23.88 5.67 -21.08
CA GLY A 161 24.75 6.60 -21.81
C GLY A 161 25.34 7.75 -20.98
N GLY A 162 24.60 8.31 -20.03
CA GLY A 162 25.06 9.40 -19.15
C GLY A 162 26.09 8.94 -18.11
N VAL A 163 25.93 7.73 -17.55
CA VAL A 163 26.95 7.15 -16.64
C VAL A 163 28.23 6.85 -17.40
N ILE A 164 28.11 6.26 -18.59
CA ILE A 164 29.25 5.96 -19.45
C ILE A 164 29.97 7.26 -19.81
N LEU A 165 29.24 8.29 -20.26
CA LEU A 165 29.81 9.60 -20.58
C LEU A 165 30.50 10.24 -19.38
N TYR A 166 29.88 10.18 -18.19
CA TYR A 166 30.48 10.69 -16.96
C TYR A 166 31.80 10.00 -16.61
N LEU A 167 31.82 8.65 -16.66
CA LEU A 167 33.04 7.89 -16.37
C LEU A 167 34.13 8.14 -17.41
N TRP A 168 33.76 8.30 -18.68
CA TRP A 168 34.69 8.66 -19.76
C TRP A 168 35.29 10.06 -19.56
N LEU A 169 34.44 11.05 -19.28
CA LEU A 169 34.90 12.41 -18.98
C LEU A 169 35.82 12.42 -17.76
N LEU A 170 35.46 11.67 -16.71
CA LEU A 170 36.27 11.58 -15.51
C LEU A 170 37.62 10.90 -15.80
N ALA A 171 37.63 9.81 -16.56
CA ALA A 171 38.87 9.15 -16.98
C ALA A 171 39.76 10.08 -17.83
N ALA A 172 39.16 10.87 -18.73
CA ALA A 172 39.88 11.86 -19.53
C ALA A 172 40.51 12.97 -18.67
N VAL A 173 39.74 13.53 -17.72
CA VAL A 173 40.23 14.54 -16.78
C VAL A 173 41.36 13.98 -15.91
N SER A 174 41.20 12.77 -15.39
CA SER A 174 42.21 12.09 -14.57
C SER A 174 43.48 11.75 -15.35
N GLY A 175 43.35 11.31 -16.61
CA GLY A 175 44.48 11.11 -17.50
C GLY A 175 45.24 12.41 -17.77
N MET A 176 44.52 13.52 -17.97
CA MET A 176 45.11 14.84 -18.20
C MET A 176 45.86 15.35 -16.95
N VAL A 177 45.25 15.24 -15.76
CA VAL A 177 45.91 15.59 -14.49
C VAL A 177 47.15 14.73 -14.26
N GLY A 178 47.08 13.44 -14.55
CA GLY A 178 48.22 12.55 -14.39
C GLY A 178 49.36 12.85 -15.35
N ALA A 179 49.05 13.18 -16.60
CA ALA A 179 50.03 13.54 -17.62
C ALA A 179 50.74 14.88 -17.29
N THR A 180 49.99 15.91 -16.89
CA THR A 180 50.56 17.22 -16.55
C THR A 180 51.42 17.16 -15.28
N ALA A 181 50.93 16.51 -14.22
CA ALA A 181 51.70 16.31 -12.99
C ALA A 181 52.92 15.40 -13.21
N GLY A 182 52.81 14.43 -14.12
CA GLY A 182 53.91 13.53 -14.49
C GLY A 182 55.07 14.25 -15.18
N GLN A 183 54.76 15.25 -16.01
CA GLN A 183 55.77 16.09 -16.67
C GLN A 183 56.39 17.13 -15.73
N LEU A 184 55.63 17.66 -14.78
CA LEU A 184 56.09 18.74 -13.90
C LEU A 184 56.86 18.28 -12.66
N ILE A 185 56.54 17.10 -12.12
CA ILE A 185 57.08 16.65 -10.82
C ILE A 185 57.88 15.36 -11.01
N ALA A 186 57.19 14.26 -11.32
CA ALA A 186 57.78 12.96 -11.64
C ALA A 186 56.71 12.02 -12.22
N PRO A 187 57.07 11.09 -13.12
CA PRO A 187 56.11 10.17 -13.76
C PRO A 187 55.27 9.37 -12.75
N VAL A 188 55.88 8.89 -11.67
CA VAL A 188 55.21 8.10 -10.63
C VAL A 188 54.19 8.95 -9.85
N LEU A 189 54.54 10.18 -9.50
CA LEU A 189 53.65 11.10 -8.79
C LEU A 189 52.49 11.58 -9.66
N GLY A 190 52.73 11.75 -10.97
CA GLY A 190 51.68 12.02 -11.95
C GLY A 190 50.65 10.89 -12.02
N ALA A 191 51.09 9.64 -12.11
CA ALA A 191 50.19 8.49 -12.12
C ALA A 191 49.32 8.42 -10.84
N VAL A 192 49.91 8.69 -9.66
CA VAL A 192 49.19 8.74 -8.39
C VAL A 192 48.17 9.88 -8.35
N GLY A 193 48.53 11.08 -8.82
CA GLY A 193 47.63 12.23 -8.88
C GLY A 193 46.44 12.02 -9.83
N GLY A 194 46.71 11.49 -11.03
CA GLY A 194 45.67 11.13 -11.99
C GLY A 194 44.69 10.08 -11.42
N PHE A 195 45.22 9.02 -10.81
CA PHE A 195 44.37 8.00 -10.17
C PHE A 195 43.58 8.55 -8.97
N GLY A 196 44.20 9.41 -8.14
CA GLY A 196 43.55 10.06 -7.01
C GLY A 196 42.35 10.91 -7.42
N THR A 197 42.46 11.68 -8.50
CA THR A 197 41.34 12.46 -9.05
C THR A 197 40.20 11.57 -9.58
N PHE A 198 40.54 10.42 -10.18
CA PHE A 198 39.55 9.48 -10.68
C PHE A 198 38.72 8.91 -9.53
N ILE A 199 39.41 8.39 -8.50
CA ILE A 199 38.75 7.84 -7.31
C ILE A 199 37.93 8.91 -6.59
N ALA A 200 38.48 10.12 -6.43
CA ALA A 200 37.75 11.24 -5.82
C ALA A 200 36.48 11.58 -6.62
N GLY A 201 36.54 11.61 -7.95
CA GLY A 201 35.37 11.87 -8.78
C GLY A 201 34.30 10.79 -8.63
N VAL A 202 34.67 9.52 -8.80
CA VAL A 202 33.76 8.36 -8.70
C VAL A 202 33.07 8.27 -7.33
N THR A 203 33.70 8.79 -6.28
CA THR A 203 33.16 8.73 -4.91
C THR A 203 32.41 10.00 -4.50
N LEU A 204 33.00 11.18 -4.68
CA LEU A 204 32.46 12.44 -4.16
C LEU A 204 31.22 12.91 -4.93
N VAL A 205 31.22 12.78 -6.27
CA VAL A 205 30.09 13.26 -7.09
C VAL A 205 28.82 12.44 -6.81
N PRO A 206 28.83 11.10 -6.84
CA PRO A 206 27.65 10.32 -6.45
C PRO A 206 27.25 10.54 -5.00
N ALA A 207 28.21 10.66 -4.08
CA ALA A 207 27.92 10.97 -2.67
C ALA A 207 27.16 12.30 -2.54
N GLY A 208 27.60 13.35 -3.23
CA GLY A 208 26.92 14.65 -3.26
C GLY A 208 25.50 14.57 -3.83
N VAL A 209 25.31 13.81 -4.92
CA VAL A 209 23.98 13.58 -5.51
C VAL A 209 23.06 12.87 -4.51
N VAL A 210 23.53 11.79 -3.87
CA VAL A 210 22.78 11.02 -2.89
C VAL A 210 22.39 11.89 -1.68
N ILE A 211 23.33 12.70 -1.16
CA ILE A 211 23.06 13.65 -0.07
C ILE A 211 22.01 14.69 -0.50
N SER A 212 22.11 15.25 -1.72
CA SER A 212 21.14 16.23 -2.22
C SER A 212 19.72 15.68 -2.33
N ARG A 213 19.58 14.37 -2.60
CA ARG A 213 18.30 13.67 -2.72
C ARG A 213 17.73 13.34 -1.36
N ALA A 214 18.55 12.81 -0.45
CA ALA A 214 18.17 12.62 0.95
C ALA A 214 17.69 13.95 1.58
N ARG A 215 18.35 15.07 1.25
CA ARG A 215 17.95 16.40 1.67
C ARG A 215 16.57 16.82 1.14
N ARG A 216 16.21 16.41 -0.08
CA ARG A 216 14.86 16.64 -0.64
C ARG A 216 13.79 15.83 0.09
N LEU A 217 14.08 14.59 0.46
CA LEU A 217 13.17 13.77 1.27
C LEU A 217 12.93 14.37 2.65
N LEU A 218 14.00 14.82 3.32
CA LEU A 218 13.90 15.51 4.61
C LEU A 218 13.09 16.80 4.53
N LYS A 219 13.25 17.59 3.46
CA LYS A 219 12.42 18.78 3.21
C LYS A 219 10.94 18.44 2.96
N ALA A 220 10.67 17.25 2.43
CA ALA A 220 9.32 16.74 2.22
C ALA A 220 8.72 16.07 3.48
N GLY A 221 9.44 16.07 4.61
CA GLY A 221 8.97 15.52 5.87
C GLY A 221 9.17 14.01 6.02
N TYR A 222 9.93 13.35 5.14
CA TYR A 222 10.18 11.91 5.19
C TYR A 222 11.53 11.57 5.82
N GLY A 223 11.49 10.71 6.84
CA GLY A 223 12.65 10.25 7.60
C GLY A 223 13.36 9.03 7.01
N HIS A 224 14.42 8.59 7.69
CA HIS A 224 15.16 7.39 7.30
C HIS A 224 14.37 6.11 7.57
N GLU A 225 13.59 6.08 8.66
CA GLU A 225 12.81 4.92 9.08
C GLU A 225 11.81 4.41 8.03
N GLU A 226 11.35 5.25 7.11
CA GLU A 226 10.34 4.89 6.11
C GLU A 226 10.94 4.22 4.86
N LEU A 227 12.21 4.48 4.56
CA LEU A 227 12.89 3.97 3.35
C LEU A 227 13.03 2.44 3.30
N PRO A 228 13.42 1.74 4.39
CA PRO A 228 13.52 0.28 4.36
C PRO A 228 12.22 -0.43 3.97
N ILE A 229 11.08 0.15 4.35
CA ILE A 229 9.75 -0.38 4.07
C ILE A 229 9.40 -0.12 2.61
N THR A 230 9.67 1.09 2.11
CA THR A 230 9.40 1.45 0.70
C THR A 230 10.22 0.63 -0.28
N PHE A 231 11.51 0.42 -0.01
CA PHE A 231 12.37 -0.44 -0.83
C PHE A 231 11.90 -1.89 -0.82
N LYS A 232 11.38 -2.41 0.30
CA LYS A 232 10.86 -3.78 0.34
C LYS A 232 9.64 -3.93 -0.58
N ALA A 233 8.67 -3.02 -0.48
CA ALA A 233 7.47 -3.04 -1.31
C ALA A 233 7.79 -2.95 -2.82
N GLU A 234 8.75 -2.11 -3.22
CA GLU A 234 9.15 -2.00 -4.64
C GLU A 234 9.91 -3.25 -5.13
N ILE A 235 10.78 -3.83 -4.30
CA ILE A 235 11.51 -5.07 -4.65
C ILE A 235 10.53 -6.23 -4.85
N ASP A 236 9.50 -6.33 -4.01
CA ASP A 236 8.48 -7.37 -4.09
C ASP A 236 7.64 -7.16 -5.37
N ARG A 237 7.20 -5.93 -5.66
CA ARG A 237 6.49 -5.60 -6.91
C ARG A 237 7.32 -5.90 -8.16
N ALA A 238 8.59 -5.50 -8.19
CA ALA A 238 9.48 -5.76 -9.32
C ALA A 238 9.75 -7.27 -9.52
N ARG A 239 9.72 -8.06 -8.43
CA ARG A 239 9.82 -9.52 -8.50
C ARG A 239 8.56 -10.13 -9.08
N GLU A 240 7.38 -9.66 -8.68
CA GLU A 240 6.08 -10.09 -9.22
C GLU A 240 5.99 -9.79 -10.73
N GLU A 241 6.31 -8.55 -11.14
CA GLU A 241 6.32 -8.12 -12.55
C GLU A 241 7.31 -8.98 -13.38
N GLY A 242 8.52 -9.22 -12.86
CA GLY A 242 9.52 -10.05 -13.54
C GLY A 242 9.18 -11.54 -13.59
N ALA A 243 8.44 -12.06 -12.60
CA ALA A 243 7.97 -13.44 -12.59
C ALA A 243 6.88 -13.68 -13.64
N PHE A 244 6.03 -12.67 -13.88
CA PHE A 244 5.02 -12.70 -14.95
C PHE A 244 5.67 -12.62 -16.34
N GLU A 245 6.59 -11.68 -16.57
CA GLU A 245 7.20 -11.49 -17.90
C GLU A 245 8.15 -12.63 -18.33
N PHE A 246 8.91 -13.21 -17.38
CA PHE A 246 10.01 -14.13 -17.71
C PHE A 246 9.85 -15.56 -17.17
N GLY A 247 8.78 -15.84 -16.43
CA GLY A 247 8.48 -17.16 -15.87
C GLY A 247 9.39 -17.59 -14.71
N HIS A 248 9.04 -18.70 -14.06
CA HIS A 248 9.69 -19.22 -12.86
C HIS A 248 10.93 -20.07 -13.19
N GLY A 249 12.03 -19.44 -13.65
CA GLY A 249 13.33 -20.11 -13.75
C GLY A 249 14.26 -19.59 -14.87
N PRO A 250 15.59 -19.76 -14.73
CA PRO A 250 16.55 -19.28 -15.73
C PRO A 250 16.49 -20.08 -17.03
N SER A 251 16.44 -19.39 -18.17
CA SER A 251 16.47 -20.03 -19.50
C SER A 251 17.82 -20.67 -19.81
N LEU A 252 17.87 -21.63 -20.74
CA LEU A 252 19.12 -22.26 -21.20
C LEU A 252 20.13 -21.24 -21.74
N TYR A 253 19.62 -20.25 -22.49
CA TYR A 253 20.40 -19.13 -23.00
C TYR A 253 21.03 -18.28 -21.88
N GLU A 254 20.30 -18.03 -20.79
CA GLU A 254 20.84 -17.30 -19.63
C GLU A 254 21.93 -18.07 -18.88
N LYS A 255 21.79 -19.40 -18.79
CA LYS A 255 22.84 -20.25 -18.21
C LYS A 255 24.12 -20.17 -19.05
N ALA A 256 24.01 -20.24 -20.37
CA ALA A 256 25.15 -20.14 -21.29
C ALA A 256 25.87 -18.78 -21.18
N VAL A 257 25.12 -17.66 -21.15
CA VAL A 257 25.74 -16.33 -21.02
C VAL A 257 26.46 -16.16 -19.68
N ARG A 258 25.91 -16.70 -18.57
CA ARG A 258 26.56 -16.61 -17.26
C ARG A 258 27.93 -17.28 -17.26
N VAL A 259 28.05 -18.44 -17.92
CA VAL A 259 29.32 -19.14 -18.09
C VAL A 259 30.30 -18.30 -18.90
N ILE A 260 29.85 -17.75 -20.04
CA ILE A 260 30.68 -16.91 -20.91
C ILE A 260 31.19 -15.66 -20.18
N SER A 261 30.33 -14.95 -19.44
CA SER A 261 30.71 -13.79 -18.64
C SER A 261 31.68 -14.13 -17.49
N GLY A 262 31.54 -15.31 -16.88
CA GLY A 262 32.49 -15.78 -15.87
C GLY A 262 33.86 -16.08 -16.47
N VAL A 263 33.89 -16.73 -17.64
CA VAL A 263 35.13 -17.02 -18.38
C VAL A 263 35.83 -15.74 -18.80
N SER A 264 35.11 -14.75 -19.35
CA SER A 264 35.73 -13.48 -19.77
C SER A 264 36.28 -12.67 -18.59
N LEU A 265 35.63 -12.70 -17.43
CA LEU A 265 36.14 -12.07 -16.22
C LEU A 265 37.42 -12.77 -15.71
N ALA A 266 37.46 -14.10 -15.76
CA ALA A 266 38.65 -14.88 -15.39
C ALA A 266 39.83 -14.61 -16.34
N VAL A 267 39.58 -14.52 -17.65
CA VAL A 267 40.59 -14.14 -18.65
C VAL A 267 41.10 -12.72 -18.41
N ALA A 268 40.21 -11.76 -18.12
CA ALA A 268 40.59 -10.38 -17.79
C ALA A 268 41.46 -10.30 -16.52
N ALA A 269 41.19 -11.11 -15.50
CA ALA A 269 42.00 -11.16 -14.29
C ALA A 269 43.35 -11.89 -14.49
N GLY A 270 43.39 -12.90 -15.36
CA GLY A 270 44.59 -13.71 -15.61
C GLY A 270 45.61 -13.08 -16.55
N LEU A 271 45.18 -12.26 -17.52
CA LEU A 271 46.05 -11.67 -18.54
C LEU A 271 47.18 -10.77 -17.97
N PRO A 272 46.94 -9.91 -16.95
CA PRO A 272 48.00 -9.12 -16.32
C PRO A 272 49.02 -9.99 -15.57
N ILE A 273 48.55 -11.06 -14.93
CA ILE A 273 49.39 -12.00 -14.18
C ILE A 273 50.29 -12.77 -15.15
N ALA A 274 49.74 -13.24 -16.28
CA ALA A 274 50.50 -13.92 -17.32
C ALA A 274 51.55 -13.00 -17.96
N MET A 275 51.20 -11.73 -18.24
CA MET A 275 52.13 -10.75 -18.82
C MET A 275 53.23 -10.28 -17.85
N ALA A 276 53.02 -10.39 -16.54
CA ALA A 276 54.06 -10.11 -15.54
C ALA A 276 55.15 -11.20 -15.48
N ILE A 277 54.85 -12.41 -15.97
CA ILE A 277 55.76 -13.56 -15.96
C ILE A 277 56.56 -13.66 -17.28
N ILE A 278 56.01 -13.13 -18.38
CA ILE A 278 56.64 -13.17 -19.70
C ILE A 278 57.58 -11.96 -19.87
N PRO A 279 58.91 -12.16 -20.06
CA PRO A 279 59.83 -11.07 -20.33
C PRO A 279 59.59 -10.52 -21.74
N GLY A 280 59.07 -9.28 -21.88
CA GLY A 280 58.85 -8.73 -23.23
C GLY A 280 58.13 -7.39 -23.38
N PRO A 281 57.10 -7.04 -22.61
CA PRO A 281 56.48 -5.73 -22.80
C PRO A 281 57.19 -4.72 -21.89
N GLY A 282 57.82 -3.70 -22.49
CA GLY A 282 58.21 -2.50 -21.74
C GLY A 282 57.01 -1.92 -20.97
N PRO A 283 57.22 -0.97 -20.04
CA PRO A 283 56.18 -0.44 -19.16
C PRO A 283 54.92 0.06 -19.92
N PHE A 284 55.08 0.48 -21.17
CA PHE A 284 53.99 0.83 -22.07
C PHE A 284 53.10 -0.37 -22.48
N GLY A 285 53.68 -1.52 -22.85
CA GLY A 285 52.92 -2.72 -23.26
C GLY A 285 52.13 -3.35 -22.11
N LEU A 286 52.68 -3.30 -20.90
CA LEU A 286 51.99 -3.77 -19.69
C LEU A 286 50.81 -2.85 -19.34
N GLY A 287 50.96 -1.54 -19.51
CA GLY A 287 49.86 -0.57 -19.36
C GLY A 287 48.72 -0.77 -20.36
N VAL A 288 49.02 -1.03 -21.64
CA VAL A 288 48.01 -1.31 -22.67
C VAL A 288 47.28 -2.63 -22.39
N ALA A 289 48.00 -3.68 -21.98
CA ALA A 289 47.41 -4.96 -21.63
C ALA A 289 46.49 -4.86 -20.40
N MET A 290 46.89 -4.11 -19.36
CA MET A 290 46.03 -3.84 -18.20
C MET A 290 44.79 -3.03 -18.59
N ALA A 291 44.92 -2.00 -19.43
CA ALA A 291 43.79 -1.21 -19.90
C ALA A 291 42.80 -2.05 -20.73
N TYR A 292 43.30 -2.94 -21.60
CA TYR A 292 42.49 -3.87 -22.38
C TYR A 292 41.78 -4.90 -21.50
N ALA A 293 42.49 -5.50 -20.54
CA ALA A 293 41.92 -6.43 -19.58
C ALA A 293 40.83 -5.78 -18.71
N MET A 294 41.05 -4.54 -18.25
CA MET A 294 40.05 -3.77 -17.49
C MET A 294 38.82 -3.46 -18.33
N THR A 295 38.97 -3.04 -19.59
CA THR A 295 37.83 -2.75 -20.47
C THR A 295 37.01 -3.99 -20.80
N VAL A 296 37.65 -5.13 -21.09
CA VAL A 296 36.96 -6.40 -21.34
C VAL A 296 36.28 -6.91 -20.06
N GLY A 297 36.95 -6.84 -18.91
CA GLY A 297 36.40 -7.27 -17.62
C GLY A 297 35.22 -6.41 -17.15
N ILE A 298 35.34 -5.08 -17.26
CA ILE A 298 34.25 -4.14 -16.94
C ILE A 298 33.09 -4.34 -17.92
N GLY A 299 33.36 -4.46 -19.22
CA GLY A 299 32.33 -4.69 -20.24
C GLY A 299 31.55 -5.99 -20.01
N ALA A 300 32.26 -7.08 -19.72
CA ALA A 300 31.66 -8.37 -19.39
C ALA A 300 30.85 -8.33 -18.08
N GLY A 301 31.36 -7.66 -17.05
CA GLY A 301 30.69 -7.47 -15.77
C GLY A 301 29.41 -6.63 -15.90
N VAL A 302 29.47 -5.52 -16.64
CA VAL A 302 28.29 -4.68 -16.93
C VAL A 302 27.26 -5.47 -17.72
N LEU A 303 27.67 -6.21 -18.75
CA LEU A 303 26.74 -7.04 -19.53
C LEU A 303 26.08 -8.12 -18.66
N ALA A 304 26.83 -8.77 -17.76
CA ALA A 304 26.29 -9.75 -16.81
C ALA A 304 25.29 -9.11 -15.83
N ILE A 305 25.60 -7.93 -15.29
CA ILE A 305 24.74 -7.19 -14.37
C ILE A 305 23.45 -6.74 -15.07
N VAL A 306 23.55 -6.12 -16.25
CA VAL A 306 22.39 -5.69 -17.06
C VAL A 306 21.47 -6.87 -17.38
N ARG A 307 22.03 -8.05 -17.58
CA ARG A 307 21.23 -9.26 -17.81
C ARG A 307 20.55 -9.78 -16.55
N LEU A 308 21.29 -9.85 -15.44
CA LEU A 308 20.76 -10.32 -14.16
C LEU A 308 19.67 -9.38 -13.62
N GLN A 309 19.76 -8.08 -13.93
CA GLN A 309 18.75 -7.07 -13.61
C GLN A 309 17.38 -7.35 -14.25
N ARG A 310 17.30 -8.08 -15.39
CA ARG A 310 16.01 -8.37 -16.04
C ARG A 310 15.09 -9.27 -15.21
N ARG A 311 15.64 -10.14 -14.36
CA ARG A 311 14.86 -11.09 -13.55
C ARG A 311 14.90 -10.79 -12.05
N ARG A 312 16.03 -10.27 -11.57
CA ARG A 312 16.19 -9.93 -10.16
C ARG A 312 16.48 -8.44 -10.08
N PRO A 313 15.72 -7.66 -9.29
CA PRO A 313 16.00 -6.25 -9.11
C PRO A 313 17.24 -6.06 -8.20
N ILE A 314 18.42 -6.52 -8.67
CA ILE A 314 19.68 -6.54 -7.92
C ILE A 314 20.09 -5.12 -7.51
N GLU A 315 19.88 -4.15 -8.38
CA GLU A 315 20.15 -2.75 -8.09
C GLU A 315 19.28 -2.23 -6.93
N GLN A 316 17.99 -2.56 -6.94
CA GLN A 316 17.08 -2.18 -5.86
C GLN A 316 17.41 -2.92 -4.56
N GLN A 317 17.85 -4.18 -4.62
CA GLN A 317 18.31 -4.94 -3.46
C GLN A 317 19.58 -4.36 -2.84
N LEU A 318 20.61 -4.09 -3.64
CA LEU A 318 21.86 -3.49 -3.17
C LEU A 318 21.61 -2.10 -2.56
N ARG A 319 20.73 -1.31 -3.17
CA ARG A 319 20.32 0.00 -2.63
C ARG A 319 19.50 -0.13 -1.35
N GLY A 320 18.53 -1.03 -1.32
CA GLY A 320 17.76 -1.31 -0.11
C GLY A 320 18.68 -1.73 1.04
N TRP A 321 19.71 -2.54 0.76
CA TRP A 321 20.74 -2.89 1.72
C TRP A 321 21.59 -1.67 2.15
N PHE A 322 22.05 -0.85 1.20
CA PHE A 322 22.79 0.38 1.50
C PHE A 322 21.98 1.32 2.41
N TRP A 323 20.71 1.55 2.08
CA TRP A 323 19.84 2.42 2.86
C TRP A 323 19.48 1.82 4.22
N LYS A 324 19.41 0.49 4.37
CA LYS A 324 19.29 -0.16 5.69
C LYS A 324 20.56 -0.06 6.54
N SER A 325 21.71 0.15 5.92
CA SER A 325 23.00 0.14 6.60
C SER A 325 23.25 1.39 7.48
N ARG A 326 24.35 1.36 8.25
CA ARG A 326 24.85 2.54 8.99
C ARG A 326 25.21 3.71 8.07
N LEU A 327 25.61 3.45 6.83
CA LEU A 327 25.97 4.48 5.85
C LEU A 327 24.74 5.29 5.41
N GLY A 328 23.61 4.64 5.16
CA GLY A 328 22.36 5.33 4.82
C GLY A 328 21.90 6.30 5.91
N ARG A 329 21.98 5.88 7.19
CA ARG A 329 21.71 6.77 8.34
C ARG A 329 22.66 7.95 8.42
N TRP A 330 23.95 7.73 8.14
CA TRP A 330 24.95 8.80 8.15
C TRP A 330 24.71 9.83 7.04
N VAL A 331 24.32 9.39 5.85
CA VAL A 331 23.91 10.29 4.75
C VAL A 331 22.73 11.17 5.17
N PHE A 332 21.70 10.63 5.82
CA PHE A 332 20.55 11.40 6.30
C PHE A 332 20.94 12.41 7.40
N LYS A 333 21.89 12.05 8.28
CA LYS A 333 22.44 12.99 9.27
C LYS A 333 23.12 14.19 8.61
N ILE A 334 23.95 13.96 7.59
CA ILE A 334 24.61 15.04 6.84
C ILE A 334 23.59 15.88 6.07
N ALA A 335 22.63 15.23 5.42
CA ALA A 335 21.59 15.90 4.66
C ALA A 335 20.69 16.80 5.54
N GLY A 336 20.55 16.45 6.83
CA GLY A 336 19.78 17.21 7.82
C GLY A 336 20.49 18.43 8.40
N ILE A 337 21.79 18.62 8.17
CA ILE A 337 22.54 19.77 8.68
C ILE A 337 21.95 21.06 8.10
N GLY A 338 21.51 21.96 9.00
CA GLY A 338 20.94 23.26 8.64
C GLY A 338 19.50 23.22 8.10
N LEU A 339 18.76 22.11 8.27
CA LEU A 339 17.31 22.08 8.05
C LEU A 339 16.57 22.31 9.37
N LYS A 340 15.59 23.22 9.38
CA LYS A 340 14.60 23.27 10.46
C LYS A 340 13.79 21.97 10.39
N ARG A 341 13.55 21.30 11.53
CA ARG A 341 12.69 20.12 11.59
C ARG A 341 11.31 20.49 11.04
N VAL A 342 11.03 20.03 9.82
CA VAL A 342 9.65 19.95 9.34
C VAL A 342 9.05 18.79 10.15
N PRO A 343 7.92 18.97 10.86
CA PRO A 343 7.24 17.85 11.50
C PRO A 343 7.05 16.78 10.43
N ALA A 344 7.37 15.53 10.77
CA ALA A 344 7.22 14.42 9.84
C ALA A 344 5.86 14.58 9.17
N ALA A 345 5.83 14.64 7.84
CA ALA A 345 4.58 14.52 7.13
C ALA A 345 4.07 13.16 7.59
N GLY A 346 3.06 13.17 8.48
CA GLY A 346 2.65 12.00 9.23
C GLY A 346 2.71 10.80 8.32
N SER A 347 3.44 9.77 8.77
CA SER A 347 3.59 8.50 8.07
C SER A 347 2.34 8.25 7.25
N ALA A 348 2.50 7.91 5.97
CA ALA A 348 1.42 7.60 5.05
C ALA A 348 0.60 6.39 5.53
N THR A 349 -0.14 6.67 6.60
CA THR A 349 -0.96 5.84 7.45
C THR A 349 -2.31 6.42 7.15
N TYR A 350 -3.16 5.58 6.57
CA TYR A 350 -4.60 5.77 6.51
C TYR A 350 -5.02 7.25 6.54
N ARG A 351 -5.06 7.91 5.38
CA ARG A 351 -5.81 9.17 5.33
C ARG A 351 -7.26 8.75 5.53
N PRO A 352 -7.90 9.14 6.64
CA PRO A 352 -9.30 8.84 6.81
C PRO A 352 -10.05 9.40 5.60
N THR A 353 -11.02 8.66 5.10
CA THR A 353 -11.79 8.99 3.88
C THR A 353 -12.26 10.44 3.88
N GLU A 354 -12.68 10.96 5.03
CA GLU A 354 -13.06 12.36 5.30
C GLU A 354 -11.96 13.38 5.01
N LEU A 355 -10.71 13.09 5.39
CA LEU A 355 -9.57 13.97 5.15
C LEU A 355 -9.21 14.00 3.66
N ALA A 356 -9.32 12.84 2.99
CA ALA A 356 -9.11 12.76 1.54
C ALA A 356 -10.21 13.52 0.76
N ILE A 357 -11.47 13.37 1.18
CA ILE A 357 -12.63 14.04 0.57
C ILE A 357 -12.52 15.57 0.76
N GLY A 358 -12.26 16.06 1.97
CA GLY A 358 -12.16 17.50 2.19
C GLY A 358 -10.92 18.13 1.55
N LEU A 359 -9.78 17.43 1.46
CA LEU A 359 -8.63 17.91 0.68
C LEU A 359 -8.93 17.97 -0.83
N ALA A 360 -9.78 17.08 -1.33
CA ALA A 360 -10.25 17.14 -2.71
C ALA A 360 -11.20 18.33 -2.91
N ALA A 361 -12.12 18.58 -1.97
CA ALA A 361 -13.01 19.73 -1.99
C ALA A 361 -12.22 21.06 -1.95
N ASP A 362 -11.20 21.20 -1.10
CA ASP A 362 -10.34 22.39 -1.04
C ASP A 362 -9.63 22.66 -2.38
N ARG A 363 -9.10 21.61 -3.03
CA ARG A 363 -8.45 21.75 -4.34
C ARG A 363 -9.42 22.17 -5.43
N LEU A 364 -10.61 21.57 -5.45
CA LEU A 364 -11.65 21.93 -6.41
C LEU A 364 -12.10 23.39 -6.21
N PHE A 365 -12.19 23.84 -4.97
CA PHE A 365 -12.48 25.24 -4.64
C PHE A 365 -11.38 26.18 -5.15
N ASP A 366 -10.11 25.84 -4.96
CA ASP A 366 -8.98 26.66 -5.40
C ASP A 366 -8.90 26.84 -6.93
N GLU A 367 -9.37 25.83 -7.67
CA GLU A 367 -9.46 25.82 -9.14
C GLU A 367 -10.62 26.67 -9.70
N LEU A 368 -11.57 27.11 -8.86
CA LEU A 368 -12.70 27.93 -9.29
C LEU A 368 -12.29 29.36 -9.70
N PRO A 369 -13.02 29.97 -10.66
CA PRO A 369 -12.91 31.39 -10.99
C PRO A 369 -13.01 32.29 -9.75
N ARG A 370 -12.29 33.43 -9.78
CA ARG A 370 -12.17 34.33 -8.61
C ARG A 370 -13.52 34.91 -8.17
N GLU A 371 -14.43 35.11 -9.12
CA GLU A 371 -15.78 35.64 -8.92
C GLU A 371 -16.61 34.65 -8.09
N ILE A 372 -16.53 33.36 -8.42
CA ILE A 372 -17.25 32.28 -7.73
C ILE A 372 -16.65 32.06 -6.33
N ARG A 373 -15.31 32.03 -6.20
CA ARG A 373 -14.66 31.92 -4.88
C ARG A 373 -15.04 33.04 -3.91
N ARG A 374 -15.27 34.26 -4.41
CA ARG A 374 -15.75 35.38 -3.57
C ARG A 374 -17.15 35.13 -3.02
N SER A 375 -18.04 34.52 -3.81
CA SER A 375 -19.40 34.17 -3.37
C SER A 375 -19.43 33.02 -2.35
N LEU A 376 -18.42 32.15 -2.38
CA LEU A 376 -18.31 30.94 -1.55
C LEU A 376 -17.16 31.03 -0.54
N LYS A 377 -16.84 32.23 -0.06
CA LYS A 377 -15.67 32.50 0.80
C LYS A 377 -15.62 31.64 2.08
N ASP A 378 -16.79 31.22 2.58
CA ASP A 378 -16.93 30.46 3.83
C ASP A 378 -16.79 28.93 3.62
N LEU A 379 -16.80 28.44 2.37
CA LEU A 379 -16.76 27.01 2.06
C LEU A 379 -15.53 26.31 2.66
N PRO A 380 -14.29 26.85 2.55
CA PRO A 380 -13.11 26.19 3.11
C PRO A 380 -13.18 26.04 4.63
N ASP A 381 -13.82 26.98 5.34
CA ASP A 381 -13.97 26.90 6.78
C ASP A 381 -14.97 25.81 7.18
N VAL A 382 -16.08 25.68 6.45
CA VAL A 382 -17.08 24.61 6.68
C VAL A 382 -16.47 23.24 6.39
N VAL A 383 -15.72 23.09 5.29
CA VAL A 383 -15.03 21.83 4.94
C VAL A 383 -14.03 21.45 6.03
N ARG A 384 -13.20 22.39 6.49
CA ARG A 384 -12.25 22.14 7.58
C ARG A 384 -12.93 21.77 8.89
N LYS A 385 -14.05 22.42 9.24
CA LYS A 385 -14.84 22.10 10.43
C LYS A 385 -15.35 20.66 10.36
N LEU A 386 -16.04 20.30 9.26
CA LEU A 386 -16.57 18.95 9.06
C LEU A 386 -15.48 17.86 9.05
N GLN A 387 -14.29 18.15 8.48
CA GLN A 387 -13.15 17.24 8.56
C GLN A 387 -12.71 16.99 10.00
N PHE A 388 -12.61 18.07 10.79
CA PHE A 388 -12.23 18.00 12.20
C PHE A 388 -13.26 17.22 13.01
N ASP A 389 -14.55 17.50 12.78
CA ASP A 389 -15.67 16.84 13.45
C ASP A 389 -15.73 15.35 13.13
N ALA A 390 -15.60 14.98 11.84
CA ALA A 390 -15.54 13.59 11.41
C ALA A 390 -14.35 12.86 12.06
N GLN A 391 -13.16 13.47 12.09
CA GLN A 391 -12.00 12.86 12.74
C GLN A 391 -12.22 12.65 14.25
N LYS A 392 -12.88 13.60 14.91
CA LYS A 392 -13.23 13.50 16.34
C LYS A 392 -14.25 12.39 16.60
N MET A 393 -15.29 12.28 15.77
CA MET A 393 -16.27 11.20 15.84
C MET A 393 -15.61 9.83 15.59
N ARG A 394 -14.69 9.73 14.62
CA ARG A 394 -13.96 8.49 14.32
C ARG A 394 -13.15 8.01 15.53
N THR A 395 -12.37 8.91 16.12
CA THR A 395 -11.58 8.61 17.33
C THR A 395 -12.51 8.12 18.46
N ARG A 396 -13.69 8.74 18.60
CA ARG A 396 -14.66 8.34 19.61
C ARG A 396 -15.26 6.95 19.36
N VAL A 397 -15.54 6.60 18.11
CA VAL A 397 -16.00 5.23 17.76
C VAL A 397 -14.93 4.20 18.14
N GLU A 398 -13.66 4.51 17.89
CA GLU A 398 -12.55 3.63 18.28
C GLU A 398 -12.45 3.47 19.81
N ASP A 399 -12.60 4.56 20.57
CA ASP A 399 -12.64 4.52 22.03
C ASP A 399 -13.81 3.67 22.55
N LEU A 400 -15.02 3.87 22.00
CA LEU A 400 -16.22 3.12 22.40
C LEU A 400 -16.10 1.63 22.07
N ASN A 401 -15.53 1.28 20.91
CA ASN A 401 -15.21 -0.09 20.55
C ASN A 401 -14.18 -0.71 21.50
N GLY A 402 -13.19 0.08 21.95
CA GLY A 402 -12.24 -0.32 22.98
C GLY A 402 -12.92 -0.67 24.31
N LEU A 403 -13.84 0.20 24.77
CA LEU A 403 -14.62 -0.02 25.99
C LEU A 403 -15.55 -1.24 25.88
N LEU A 404 -16.22 -1.42 24.74
CA LEU A 404 -17.05 -2.61 24.47
C LEU A 404 -16.22 -3.90 24.51
N ALA A 405 -15.00 -3.87 23.96
CA ALA A 405 -14.08 -5.00 24.02
C ALA A 405 -13.62 -5.30 25.46
N GLU A 406 -13.40 -4.28 26.29
CA GLU A 406 -13.07 -4.44 27.71
C GLU A 406 -14.25 -5.06 28.50
N VAL A 407 -15.46 -4.53 28.30
CA VAL A 407 -16.70 -5.06 28.92
C VAL A 407 -16.97 -6.51 28.50
N GLY A 408 -16.65 -6.88 27.25
CA GLY A 408 -16.82 -8.24 26.73
C GLY A 408 -15.68 -9.23 27.04
N SER A 409 -14.46 -8.78 27.32
CA SER A 409 -13.27 -9.64 27.48
C SER A 409 -12.98 -10.08 28.92
N GLU A 410 -13.60 -9.45 29.91
CA GLU A 410 -13.52 -9.87 31.31
C GLU A 410 -14.24 -11.21 31.52
N ARG A 411 -13.48 -12.31 31.34
CA ARG A 411 -13.91 -13.66 31.71
C ARG A 411 -14.25 -13.69 33.21
N PRO A 412 -15.29 -14.43 33.65
CA PRO A 412 -15.67 -14.59 35.06
C PRO A 412 -14.67 -15.42 35.89
N GLY A 413 -13.37 -15.21 35.73
CA GLY A 413 -12.31 -15.98 36.39
C GLY A 413 -11.06 -15.21 36.81
N SER A 414 -10.89 -13.93 36.44
CA SER A 414 -9.67 -13.17 36.77
C SER A 414 -9.73 -12.41 38.11
N ARG A 415 -10.87 -12.43 38.82
CA ARG A 415 -11.02 -11.82 40.16
C ARG A 415 -11.33 -12.84 41.26
N ALA A 416 -11.01 -14.12 41.04
CA ALA A 416 -11.20 -15.20 42.01
C ALA A 416 -10.10 -15.20 43.09
N LEU A 417 -9.96 -14.10 43.85
CA LEU A 417 -9.18 -14.05 45.10
C LEU A 417 -9.79 -13.14 46.17
N ALA A 418 -11.01 -12.64 45.99
CA ALA A 418 -11.78 -11.98 47.04
C ALA A 418 -13.23 -12.47 46.99
N ALA A 419 -13.68 -13.14 48.05
CA ALA A 419 -15.05 -13.56 48.40
C ALA A 419 -16.02 -13.94 47.26
N SER A 420 -16.46 -15.20 47.23
CA SER A 420 -17.55 -15.62 46.32
C SER A 420 -18.79 -14.75 46.55
N PRO A 421 -19.25 -13.98 45.54
CA PRO A 421 -20.45 -13.16 45.67
C PRO A 421 -21.67 -14.04 45.85
N THR A 422 -22.67 -13.54 46.58
CA THR A 422 -23.94 -14.24 46.73
C THR A 422 -24.67 -14.35 45.37
N PRO A 423 -25.55 -15.35 45.15
CA PRO A 423 -26.28 -15.49 43.89
C PRO A 423 -27.05 -14.23 43.46
N ASP A 424 -27.59 -13.48 44.43
CA ASP A 424 -28.31 -12.21 44.20
C ASP A 424 -27.37 -11.06 43.74
N GLU A 425 -26.17 -10.95 44.32
CA GLU A 425 -25.16 -9.97 43.90
C GLU A 425 -24.63 -10.26 42.49
N SER A 426 -24.43 -11.54 42.16
CA SER A 426 -23.98 -11.94 40.83
C SER A 426 -24.99 -11.59 39.73
N SER A 427 -26.30 -11.73 40.02
CA SER A 427 -27.39 -11.35 39.11
C SER A 427 -27.44 -9.84 38.88
N LYS A 428 -27.35 -9.04 39.96
CA LYS A 428 -27.36 -7.57 39.87
C LYS A 428 -26.15 -7.02 39.13
N VAL A 429 -24.97 -7.62 39.31
CA VAL A 429 -23.76 -7.25 38.57
C VAL A 429 -23.88 -7.61 37.10
N ALA A 430 -24.45 -8.77 36.77
CA ALA A 430 -24.70 -9.16 35.38
C ALA A 430 -25.70 -8.21 34.68
N GLU A 431 -26.80 -7.86 35.35
CA GLU A 431 -27.80 -6.92 34.84
C GLU A 431 -27.22 -5.52 34.60
N ARG A 432 -26.41 -5.01 35.55
CA ARG A 432 -25.74 -3.71 35.40
C ARG A 432 -24.70 -3.71 34.28
N ARG A 433 -24.01 -4.83 34.07
CA ARG A 433 -23.03 -5.01 32.99
C ARG A 433 -23.72 -5.08 31.62
N GLN A 434 -24.85 -5.79 31.53
CA GLN A 434 -25.67 -5.84 30.32
C GLN A 434 -26.18 -4.45 29.96
N LYS A 435 -26.76 -3.73 30.93
CA LYS A 435 -27.21 -2.35 30.73
C LYS A 435 -26.08 -1.41 30.26
N LEU A 436 -24.90 -1.50 30.88
CA LEU A 436 -23.72 -0.73 30.46
C LEU A 436 -23.29 -1.07 29.02
N SER A 437 -23.33 -2.35 28.65
CA SER A 437 -23.02 -2.78 27.28
C SER A 437 -24.03 -2.22 26.28
N ASP A 438 -25.33 -2.28 26.60
CA ASP A 438 -26.41 -1.77 25.76
C ASP A 438 -26.28 -0.25 25.56
N ASP A 439 -25.99 0.49 26.64
CA ASP A 439 -25.74 1.93 26.60
C ASP A 439 -24.50 2.28 25.74
N LEU A 440 -23.42 1.48 25.84
CA LEU A 440 -22.22 1.66 25.02
C LEU A 440 -22.46 1.36 23.54
N PHE A 441 -23.26 0.33 23.22
CA PHE A 441 -23.66 0.04 21.83
C PHE A 441 -24.49 1.18 21.25
N ALA A 442 -25.49 1.67 21.99
CA ALA A 442 -26.32 2.80 21.55
C ALA A 442 -25.47 4.07 21.32
N ALA A 443 -24.51 4.35 22.20
CA ALA A 443 -23.60 5.49 22.05
C ALA A 443 -22.66 5.35 20.85
N ARG A 444 -22.15 4.14 20.58
CA ARG A 444 -21.32 3.85 19.41
C ARG A 444 -22.13 4.07 18.13
N ASP A 445 -23.31 3.48 18.06
CA ASP A 445 -24.15 3.54 16.86
C ASP A 445 -24.57 4.97 16.55
N ALA A 446 -24.92 5.76 17.57
CA ALA A 446 -25.19 7.19 17.41
C ALA A 446 -23.95 7.95 16.91
N THR A 447 -22.76 7.67 17.43
CA THR A 447 -21.51 8.32 17.00
C THR A 447 -21.14 7.93 15.56
N GLN A 448 -21.36 6.65 15.18
CA GLN A 448 -21.15 6.17 13.81
C GLN A 448 -22.10 6.84 12.83
N GLN A 449 -23.37 7.03 13.20
CA GLN A 449 -24.33 7.74 12.37
C GLN A 449 -23.89 9.18 12.11
N ARG A 450 -23.44 9.91 13.15
CA ARG A 450 -22.95 11.29 13.00
C ARG A 450 -21.68 11.39 12.17
N LEU A 451 -20.77 10.41 12.29
CA LEU A 451 -19.63 10.29 11.39
C LEU A 451 -20.08 10.13 9.94
N ALA A 452 -21.07 9.27 9.69
CA ALA A 452 -21.61 9.06 8.34
C ALA A 452 -22.24 10.34 7.78
N ASP A 453 -23.01 11.07 8.59
CA ASP A 453 -23.63 12.34 8.20
C ASP A 453 -22.57 13.40 7.81
N ALA A 454 -21.49 13.54 8.61
CA ALA A 454 -20.39 14.46 8.31
C ALA A 454 -19.65 14.10 7.01
N VAL A 455 -19.40 12.81 6.78
CA VAL A 455 -18.75 12.32 5.55
C VAL A 455 -19.66 12.52 4.34
N ALA A 456 -20.96 12.27 4.48
CA ALA A 456 -21.93 12.51 3.42
C ALA A 456 -22.02 13.99 3.05
N ALA A 457 -21.98 14.89 4.03
CA ALA A 457 -21.93 16.33 3.80
C ALA A 457 -20.67 16.75 3.03
N LEU A 458 -19.50 16.24 3.42
CA LEU A 458 -18.22 16.47 2.72
C LEU A 458 -18.26 15.97 1.26
N GLU A 459 -18.82 14.78 1.04
CA GLU A 459 -18.93 14.19 -0.30
C GLU A 459 -19.93 14.96 -1.18
N THR A 460 -21.04 15.43 -0.59
CA THR A 460 -22.02 16.27 -1.29
C THR A 460 -21.39 17.57 -1.75
N ILE A 461 -20.64 18.27 -0.88
CA ILE A 461 -19.88 19.47 -1.25
C ILE A 461 -18.89 19.16 -2.39
N ARG A 462 -18.14 18.06 -2.30
CA ARG A 462 -17.19 17.64 -3.34
C ARG A 462 -17.88 17.41 -4.69
N LEU A 463 -19.01 16.70 -4.71
CA LEU A 463 -19.77 16.41 -5.92
C LEU A 463 -20.36 17.68 -6.54
N SER A 464 -20.86 18.61 -5.73
CA SER A 464 -21.40 19.89 -6.19
C SER A 464 -20.30 20.80 -6.76
N LEU A 465 -19.10 20.79 -6.18
CA LEU A 465 -17.92 21.45 -6.76
C LEU A 465 -17.51 20.83 -8.10
N LEU A 466 -17.53 19.49 -8.22
CA LEU A 466 -17.24 18.80 -9.49
C LEU A 466 -18.27 19.13 -10.58
N ARG A 467 -19.56 19.17 -10.24
CA ARG A 467 -20.64 19.57 -11.15
C ARG A 467 -20.46 21.02 -11.62
N MET A 468 -20.00 21.90 -10.73
CA MET A 468 -19.71 23.29 -11.07
C MET A 468 -18.53 23.40 -12.04
N GLN A 469 -17.47 22.62 -11.84
CA GLN A 469 -16.32 22.57 -12.75
C GLN A 469 -16.70 21.98 -14.13
N ALA A 470 -17.62 21.02 -14.15
CA ALA A 470 -18.16 20.43 -15.37
C ALA A 470 -19.18 21.35 -16.10
N GLY A 471 -19.48 22.53 -15.54
CA GLY A 471 -20.41 23.51 -16.14
C GLY A 471 -21.90 23.16 -15.97
N SER A 472 -22.23 22.13 -15.20
CA SER A 472 -23.61 21.67 -14.97
C SER A 472 -24.18 22.05 -13.60
N GLY A 473 -23.39 22.65 -12.71
CA GLY A 473 -23.78 23.06 -11.36
C GLY A 473 -24.03 24.56 -11.22
N SER A 474 -24.88 24.96 -10.27
CA SER A 474 -25.17 26.37 -9.95
C SER A 474 -24.63 26.76 -8.57
N VAL A 475 -24.29 28.04 -8.40
CA VAL A 475 -23.86 28.57 -7.09
C VAL A 475 -24.96 28.41 -6.04
N GLU A 476 -26.23 28.56 -6.44
CA GLU A 476 -27.39 28.41 -5.56
C GLU A 476 -27.52 27.00 -4.98
N SER A 477 -27.31 25.96 -5.80
CA SER A 477 -27.31 24.57 -5.32
C SER A 477 -26.21 24.30 -4.30
N LEU A 478 -24.99 24.79 -4.55
CA LEU A 478 -23.88 24.63 -3.64
C LEU A 478 -24.06 25.43 -2.34
N THR A 479 -24.72 26.61 -2.39
CA THR A 479 -25.08 27.34 -1.17
C THR A 479 -26.13 26.61 -0.34
N GLY A 480 -27.06 25.89 -0.97
CA GLY A 480 -28.00 25.00 -0.28
C GLY A 480 -27.29 23.82 0.41
N ASP A 481 -26.39 23.15 -0.31
CA ASP A 481 -25.59 22.05 0.24
C ASP A 481 -24.70 22.51 1.40
N LEU A 482 -24.12 23.72 1.31
CA LEU A 482 -23.36 24.32 2.39
C LEU A 482 -24.21 24.64 3.62
N ALA A 483 -25.47 25.03 3.44
CA ALA A 483 -26.37 25.27 4.56
C ALA A 483 -26.71 23.98 5.30
N ALA A 484 -27.04 22.91 4.57
CA ALA A 484 -27.26 21.58 5.15
C ALA A 484 -25.99 21.05 5.85
N ALA A 485 -24.81 21.27 5.26
CA ALA A 485 -23.54 20.87 5.84
C ALA A 485 -23.20 21.63 7.14
N ARG A 486 -23.63 22.88 7.27
CA ARG A 486 -23.52 23.65 8.53
C ARG A 486 -24.43 23.08 9.61
N GLU A 487 -25.66 22.73 9.26
CA GLU A 487 -26.60 22.12 10.20
C GLU A 487 -26.03 20.82 10.78
N VAL A 488 -25.44 19.96 9.94
CA VAL A 488 -24.74 18.74 10.39
C VAL A 488 -23.58 19.06 11.34
N ALA A 489 -22.77 20.07 11.03
CA ALA A 489 -21.65 20.45 11.89
C ALA A 489 -22.12 21.02 13.25
N ASP A 490 -23.20 21.80 13.25
CA ASP A 490 -23.76 22.39 14.47
C ASP A 490 -24.45 21.33 15.35
N ASP A 491 -25.11 20.34 14.75
CA ASP A 491 -25.64 19.15 15.43
C ASP A 491 -24.52 18.37 16.16
N ILE A 492 -23.37 18.20 15.51
CA ILE A 492 -22.23 17.51 16.09
C ILE A 492 -21.63 18.31 17.25
N ASP A 493 -21.52 19.63 17.12
CA ASP A 493 -21.05 20.50 18.20
C ASP A 493 -21.95 20.42 19.44
N GLN A 494 -23.28 20.48 19.27
CA GLN A 494 -24.22 20.38 20.38
C GLN A 494 -24.06 19.05 21.14
N LEU A 495 -23.84 17.94 20.43
CA LEU A 495 -23.60 16.64 21.05
C LEU A 495 -22.28 16.60 21.81
N LEU A 496 -21.22 17.18 21.23
CA LEU A 496 -19.92 17.27 21.87
C LEU A 496 -19.96 18.12 23.14
N GLU A 497 -20.69 19.24 23.12
CA GLU A 497 -20.90 20.10 24.28
C GLU A 497 -21.71 19.41 25.38
N ALA A 498 -22.82 18.77 25.02
CA ALA A 498 -23.63 18.00 25.97
C ALA A 498 -22.81 16.90 26.66
N GLN A 499 -21.92 16.24 25.93
CA GLN A 499 -21.03 15.21 26.51
C GLN A 499 -19.94 15.80 27.41
N LEU A 500 -19.35 16.94 27.03
CA LEU A 500 -18.37 17.62 27.88
C LEU A 500 -19.00 18.08 29.20
N GLU A 501 -20.28 18.45 29.18
CA GLU A 501 -21.02 18.79 30.39
C GLU A 501 -21.25 17.56 31.28
N VAL A 502 -21.65 16.43 30.70
CA VAL A 502 -21.79 15.15 31.43
C VAL A 502 -20.46 14.69 32.02
N ASP A 503 -19.37 14.74 31.27
CA ASP A 503 -18.03 14.35 31.74
C ASP A 503 -17.53 15.27 32.86
N LYS A 504 -17.89 16.56 32.83
CA LYS A 504 -17.59 17.50 33.94
C LYS A 504 -18.37 17.14 35.20
N LEU A 505 -19.63 16.72 35.07
CA LEU A 505 -20.46 16.32 36.22
C LEU A 505 -20.03 14.99 36.85
N LEU A 506 -19.37 14.11 36.08
CA LEU A 506 -18.94 12.78 36.52
C LEU A 506 -17.52 12.73 37.10
N LYS A 507 -16.71 13.78 36.92
CA LYS A 507 -15.38 13.87 37.55
C LYS A 507 -15.54 14.40 38.99
N PRO A 508 -15.18 13.62 40.03
CA PRO A 508 -15.12 14.15 41.39
C PRO A 508 -13.99 15.19 41.48
N GLU A 509 -14.24 16.29 42.19
CA GLU A 509 -13.22 17.30 42.55
C GLU A 509 -12.03 16.71 43.33
#